data_AF-A0A366C2X8-F1
#
_entry.id   AF-A0A366C2X8-F1
#
_cell.length_a   1.000
_cell.length_b   1.000
_cell.length_c   1.000
_cell.angle_alpha   90.00
_cell.angle_beta   90.00
_cell.angle_gamma   90.00
#
_symmetry.space_group_name_H-M   'P 1'
#
loop_
_entity.id
_entity.type
_entity.pdbx_description
1 polymer ?
#
loop_
_entity_poly.entity_id
_entity_poly.type
_entity_poly.pdbx_seq_one_letter_code
_entity_poly.pdbx_strand_id
1 'polypeptide(L)' 'MVMADITKEAFVERFVGHCLAQCGFTHFYDGEPVEAYARMVAPSYWADAHYRADGPEACAESDMDYWGED' A
#
# COMPACT_ATOMS: atom_id res chain seq x y z
N MET A 1 12.61 19.37 -4.16
CA MET A 1 11.56 19.16 -3.15
C MET A 1 12.00 17.95 -2.34
N VAL A 2 12.43 18.12 -1.10
CA VAL A 2 12.98 17.02 -0.28
C VAL A 2 11.79 16.22 0.24
N MET A 3 11.42 15.14 -0.45
CA MET A 3 10.50 14.16 0.12
C MET A 3 11.19 13.57 1.33
N ALA A 4 10.60 13.82 2.50
CA ALA A 4 11.13 13.45 3.80
C ALA A 4 11.54 11.97 3.81
N ASP A 5 12.65 11.66 4.47
CA ASP A 5 13.10 10.31 4.74
C ASP A 5 12.08 9.62 5.67
N ILE A 6 10.93 9.19 5.11
CA ILE A 6 9.99 8.36 5.84
C ILE A 6 10.69 7.02 6.06
N THR A 7 10.50 6.38 7.20
CA THR A 7 11.07 5.05 7.40
C THR A 7 10.23 4.04 6.63
N LYS A 8 10.82 2.86 6.37
CA LYS A 8 10.07 1.72 5.80
C LYS A 8 8.79 1.44 6.59
N GLU A 9 8.86 1.51 7.91
CA GLU A 9 7.71 1.33 8.80
C GLU A 9 6.65 2.40 8.57
N ALA A 10 7.03 3.68 8.50
CA ALA A 10 6.10 4.77 8.21
C ALA A 10 5.46 4.65 6.81
N PHE A 11 6.21 4.16 5.81
CA PHE A 11 5.67 3.87 4.49
C PHE A 11 4.61 2.77 4.56
N VAL A 12 4.92 1.67 5.26
CA VAL A 12 4.02 0.54 5.42
C VAL A 12 2.74 0.97 6.15
N GLU A 13 2.84 1.70 7.25
CA GLU A 13 1.66 2.15 8.00
C GLU A 13 0.76 3.08 7.17
N ARG A 14 1.36 3.98 6.39
CA ARG A 14 0.60 4.86 5.50
C ARG A 14 -0.06 4.10 4.35
N PHE A 15 0.65 3.19 3.71
CA PHE A 15 0.13 2.36 2.62
C PHE A 15 -1.07 1.53 3.13
N VAL A 16 -0.90 0.81 4.23
CA VAL A 16 -1.94 -0.02 4.85
C VAL A 16 -3.14 0.82 5.28
N GLY A 17 -2.90 1.95 5.94
CA GLY A 17 -3.97 2.86 6.37
C GLY A 17 -4.75 3.44 5.18
N HIS A 18 -4.07 3.76 4.08
CA HIS A 18 -4.71 4.25 2.86
C HIS A 18 -5.56 3.15 2.20
N CYS A 19 -5.00 1.94 2.05
CA CYS A 19 -5.72 0.78 1.53
C CYS A 19 -7.01 0.52 2.32
N LEU A 20 -6.92 0.42 3.65
CA LEU A 20 -8.08 0.12 4.51
C LEU A 20 -9.13 1.25 4.51
N ALA A 21 -8.71 2.50 4.34
CA ALA A 21 -9.62 3.64 4.26
C ALA A 21 -10.41 3.68 2.94
N GLN A 22 -9.78 3.27 1.84
CA GLN A 22 -10.33 3.37 0.48
C GLN A 22 -11.04 2.10 0.02
N CYS A 23 -10.52 0.91 0.35
CA CYS A 23 -11.05 -0.35 -0.16
C CYS A 23 -12.47 -0.65 0.34
N GLY A 24 -12.85 -0.16 1.53
CA GLY A 24 -14.19 -0.35 2.09
C GLY A 24 -14.50 -1.79 2.54
N PHE A 25 -13.52 -2.70 2.49
CA PHE A 25 -13.62 -4.08 2.97
C PHE A 25 -12.43 -4.46 3.86
N THR A 26 -12.57 -5.51 4.67
CA THR A 26 -11.49 -5.97 5.56
C THR A 26 -10.79 -7.22 5.05
N HIS A 27 -11.42 -7.98 4.15
CA HIS A 27 -10.92 -9.23 3.60
C HIS A 27 -11.19 -9.30 2.09
N PHE A 28 -10.23 -9.84 1.35
CA PHE A 28 -10.40 -10.20 -0.05
C PHE A 28 -11.36 -11.38 -0.22
N TYR A 29 -11.76 -11.66 -1.46
CA TYR A 29 -12.64 -12.79 -1.81
C TYR A 29 -12.08 -14.16 -1.38
N ASP A 30 -10.76 -14.31 -1.34
CA ASP A 30 -10.08 -15.54 -0.90
C ASP A 30 -10.09 -15.71 0.64
N GLY A 31 -10.57 -14.70 1.38
CA GLY A 31 -10.55 -14.66 2.84
C GLY A 31 -9.24 -14.13 3.44
N GLU A 32 -8.29 -13.69 2.60
CA GLU A 32 -7.08 -13.02 3.06
C GLU A 32 -7.39 -11.60 3.57
N PRO A 33 -6.94 -11.20 4.77
CA PRO A 33 -7.19 -9.85 5.27
C PRO A 33 -6.33 -8.81 4.52
N VAL A 34 -6.96 -7.72 4.11
CA VAL A 34 -6.32 -6.62 3.36
C VAL A 34 -5.11 -6.06 4.09
N GLU A 35 -5.20 -5.93 5.42
CA GLU A 35 -4.08 -5.46 6.24
C GLU A 35 -2.84 -6.36 6.13
N ALA A 36 -3.03 -7.68 6.11
CA ALA A 36 -1.91 -8.63 6.04
C ALA A 36 -1.26 -8.60 4.66
N TYR A 37 -2.07 -8.58 3.60
CA TYR A 37 -1.60 -8.41 2.23
C TYR A 37 -0.84 -7.08 2.08
N ALA A 38 -1.44 -5.96 2.49
CA ALA A 38 -0.83 -4.65 2.36
C ALA A 38 0.50 -4.55 3.13
N ARG A 39 0.60 -5.15 4.34
CA ARG A 39 1.87 -5.25 5.07
C ARG A 39 2.89 -6.17 4.40
N MET A 40 2.45 -7.16 3.64
CA MET A 40 3.33 -8.04 2.86
C MET A 40 3.91 -7.33 1.63
N VAL A 41 3.10 -6.53 0.92
CA VAL A 41 3.51 -5.90 -0.35
C VAL A 41 4.17 -4.53 -0.16
N ALA A 42 3.72 -3.72 0.80
CA ALA A 42 4.33 -2.43 1.16
C ALA A 42 5.87 -2.42 1.29
N PRO A 43 6.54 -3.40 1.91
CA PRO A 43 8.01 -3.44 1.95
C PRO A 43 8.67 -3.61 0.58
N SER A 44 7.99 -4.23 -0.38
CA SER A 44 8.47 -4.38 -1.77
C SER A 44 8.36 -3.06 -2.53
N TYR A 45 7.27 -2.30 -2.36
CA TYR A 45 7.14 -0.94 -2.90
C TYR A 45 8.18 0.01 -2.32
N TRP A 46 8.50 -0.11 -1.03
CA TRP A 46 9.56 0.68 -0.41
C TRP A 46 10.96 0.36 -0.96
N ALA A 47 11.20 -0.91 -1.31
CA ALA A 47 12.48 -1.37 -1.84
C ALA A 47 12.76 -0.83 -3.25
N ASP A 48 11.72 -0.54 -4.01
CA ASP A 48 11.82 0.03 -5.34
C ASP A 48 11.88 1.57 -5.30
N ALA A 49 12.91 2.15 -5.91
CA ALA A 49 13.10 3.59 -5.89
C ALA A 49 12.02 4.35 -6.67
N HIS A 50 11.39 3.72 -7.66
CA HIS A 50 10.31 4.32 -8.45
C HIS A 50 9.05 4.49 -7.60
N TYR A 51 8.61 3.41 -6.96
CA TYR A 51 7.44 3.41 -6.07
C TYR A 51 7.68 4.25 -4.81
N ARG A 52 8.89 4.20 -4.24
CA ARG A 52 9.26 5.06 -3.10
C ARG A 52 9.21 6.55 -3.43
N ALA A 53 9.56 6.94 -4.66
CA ALA A 53 9.52 8.32 -5.10
C ALA A 53 8.07 8.83 -5.31
N ASP A 54 7.16 7.94 -5.70
CA ASP A 54 5.75 8.26 -5.90
C ASP A 54 5.01 8.40 -4.56
N GLY A 55 5.34 7.54 -3.59
CA GLY A 55 4.86 7.60 -2.21
C GLY A 55 3.86 6.49 -1.86
N PRO A 56 3.63 6.26 -0.56
CA PRO A 56 2.83 5.11 -0.12
C PRO A 56 1.35 5.22 -0.51
N GLU A 57 0.77 6.42 -0.50
CA GLU A 57 -0.62 6.64 -0.92
C GLU A 57 -0.83 6.31 -2.40
N ALA A 58 0.02 6.83 -3.30
CA ALA A 58 -0.12 6.60 -4.73
C ALA A 58 0.16 5.13 -5.13
N CYS A 59 1.10 4.47 -4.45
CA CYS A 59 1.30 3.04 -4.58
C CYS A 59 0.05 2.25 -4.16
N ALA A 60 -0.60 2.65 -3.07
CA ALA A 60 -1.82 2.00 -2.60
C ALA A 60 -2.97 2.18 -3.60
N GLU A 61 -3.16 3.38 -4.16
CA GLU A 61 -4.17 3.64 -5.19
C GLU A 61 -3.95 2.78 -6.43
N SER A 62 -2.70 2.70 -6.92
CA SER A 62 -2.37 1.89 -8.09
C SER A 62 -2.50 0.39 -7.83
N ASP A 63 -2.24 -0.09 -6.62
CA ASP A 63 -2.39 -1.51 -6.26
C ASP A 63 -3.87 -1.88 -6.09
N MET A 64 -4.65 -1.01 -5.44
CA MET A 64 -6.10 -1.19 -5.28
C MET A 64 -6.85 -1.21 -6.60
N ASP A 65 -6.39 -0.47 -7.62
CA ASP A 65 -6.95 -0.51 -8.98
C ASP A 65 -6.95 -1.95 -9.54
N TYR A 66 -5.89 -2.71 -9.27
CA TYR A 66 -5.78 -4.11 -9.67
C TYR A 66 -6.60 -5.10 -8.82
N TRP A 67 -7.10 -4.69 -7.64
CA TRP A 67 -7.88 -5.59 -6.77
C TRP A 67 -9.32 -5.78 -7.25
N GLY A 68 -9.82 -4.88 -8.12
CA GLY A 68 -11.20 -4.83 -8.59
C GLY A 68 -11.42 -5.19 -10.06
N GLU A 69 -10.37 -5.53 -10.81
CA GLU A 69 -10.49 -6.02 -12.19
C GLU A 69 -10.95 -7.50 -12.16
N ASP A 70 -12.25 -7.69 -12.40
CA ASP A 70 -12.95 -8.97 -12.63
C ASP A 70 -12.53 -9.65 -13.95
#